data_AF-A0A2C6MBV2-F1
#
_entry.id   AF-A0A2C6MBV2-F1
#
_cell.length_a   1.000
_cell.length_b   1.000
_cell.length_c   1.000
_cell.angle_alpha   90.00
_cell.angle_beta   90.00
_cell.angle_gamma   90.00
#
_symmetry.space_group_name_H-M   'P 1'
#
loop_
_entity.id
_entity.type
_entity.pdbx_description
1 polymer ?
#
loop_
_entity_poly.entity_id
_entity_poly.type
_entity_poly.pdbx_seq_one_letter_code
_entity_poly.pdbx_strand_id
1 'polypeptide(L)'
;MRKAYDTILQSEVSADLAAKSGGFEPYRYECACCGEEVYVAAAYSTSMVPHFRHRSGNNDVECENYLGQYGALSIESRSRKSNRERVEFYFEKSNKTFSLGLRFSGDEINAYEQHNVVFELRSSAAEQAFFTLPINNTNFAPDAPTLIPINKFSFSYFLSNTLNGTKRKYDFFKSGNTPIFFKLQGNDSDYKAKLVRGAVLYTNVPYFVVFRINIQYRKKSASLMKYM
;
A
#
# COMPACT_ATOMS: atom_id res chain seq x y z
N MET A 1 19.38 13.86 2.25
CA MET A 1 18.86 12.92 3.29
C MET A 1 19.87 11.84 3.69
N ARG A 2 20.10 11.56 4.99
CA ARG A 2 21.07 10.52 5.44
C ARG A 2 20.51 9.09 5.58
N LYS A 3 19.18 8.97 5.67
CA LYS A 3 18.49 7.70 5.84
C LYS A 3 17.25 7.64 4.95
N ALA A 4 16.82 6.44 4.61
CA ALA A 4 15.61 6.17 3.86
C ALA A 4 14.99 4.84 4.32
N TYR A 5 13.75 4.59 3.94
CA TYR A 5 13.09 3.31 4.18
C TYR A 5 13.47 2.34 3.05
N ASP A 6 14.06 1.20 3.39
CA ASP A 6 14.30 0.10 2.45
C ASP A 6 13.04 -0.77 2.38
N THR A 7 12.38 -0.77 1.22
CA THR A 7 11.14 -1.51 0.98
C THR A 7 11.33 -3.03 0.91
N ILE A 8 12.56 -3.51 0.71
CA ILE A 8 12.89 -4.94 0.67
C ILE A 8 13.16 -5.44 2.10
N LEU A 9 14.00 -4.70 2.84
CA LEU A 9 14.32 -5.03 4.23
C LEU A 9 13.21 -4.64 5.21
N GLN A 10 12.27 -3.83 4.75
CA GLN A 10 11.17 -3.27 5.53
C GLN A 10 11.66 -2.49 6.77
N SER A 11 12.79 -1.81 6.64
CA SER A 11 13.44 -1.09 7.75
C SER A 11 14.10 0.20 7.28
N GLU A 12 14.33 1.14 8.21
CA GLU A 12 15.15 2.31 7.94
C GLU A 12 16.62 1.90 7.74
N VAL A 13 17.25 2.43 6.70
CA VAL A 13 18.65 2.18 6.37
C VAL A 13 19.42 3.50 6.18
N SER A 14 20.69 3.51 6.57
CA SER A 14 21.58 4.64 6.32
C SER A 14 22.09 4.62 4.88
N ALA A 15 22.36 5.82 4.33
CA ALA A 15 22.91 5.94 2.99
C ALA A 15 24.29 5.29 2.86
N ASP A 16 25.08 5.26 3.94
CA ASP A 16 26.38 4.57 3.98
C ASP A 16 26.24 3.05 3.85
N LEU A 17 25.26 2.47 4.55
CA LEU A 17 25.01 1.03 4.49
C LEU A 17 24.40 0.66 3.13
N ALA A 18 23.50 1.48 2.60
CA ALA A 18 22.93 1.31 1.28
C ALA A 18 24.00 1.40 0.17
N ALA A 19 24.92 2.37 0.24
CA ALA A 19 26.03 2.53 -0.71
C ALA A 19 26.97 1.32 -0.73
N LYS A 20 27.25 0.72 0.44
CA LYS A 20 28.11 -0.47 0.56
C LYS A 20 27.42 -1.75 0.06
N SER A 21 26.09 -1.80 0.14
CA SER A 21 25.32 -3.00 -0.22
C SER A 21 25.19 -3.22 -1.74
N GLY A 22 25.64 -2.28 -2.57
CA GLY A 22 25.64 -2.40 -4.04
C GLY A 22 24.26 -2.46 -4.71
N GLY A 23 23.18 -2.44 -3.92
CA GLY A 23 21.80 -2.50 -4.39
C GLY A 23 21.27 -1.13 -4.81
N PHE A 24 21.61 -0.70 -6.03
CA PHE A 24 20.97 0.46 -6.69
C PHE A 24 19.70 0.04 -7.45
N GLU A 25 18.92 -0.82 -6.83
CA GLU A 25 17.68 -1.32 -7.41
C GLU A 25 16.65 -0.18 -7.49
N PRO A 26 16.05 0.08 -8.66
CA PRO A 26 14.96 1.04 -8.78
C PRO A 26 13.83 0.72 -7.80
N TYR A 27 13.17 1.74 -7.25
CA TYR A 27 12.04 1.63 -6.31
C TYR A 27 12.37 1.04 -4.94
N ARG A 28 13.62 0.71 -4.64
CA ARG A 28 13.98 0.08 -3.37
C ARG A 28 13.84 1.00 -2.16
N TYR A 29 14.23 2.26 -2.32
CA TYR A 29 14.26 3.21 -1.20
C TYR A 29 13.16 4.25 -1.32
N GLU A 30 12.49 4.52 -0.19
CA GLU A 30 11.47 5.55 -0.07
C GLU A 30 11.90 6.60 0.97
N CYS A 31 11.58 7.86 0.71
CA CYS A 31 11.79 8.95 1.65
C CYS A 31 11.00 8.66 2.93
N ALA A 32 11.68 8.60 4.07
CA ALA A 32 11.04 8.39 5.37
C ALA A 32 10.15 9.57 5.80
N CYS A 33 10.25 10.72 5.10
CA CYS A 33 9.43 11.91 5.35
C CYS A 33 8.14 11.91 4.52
N CYS A 34 8.22 11.78 3.18
CA CYS A 34 7.07 11.92 2.28
C CYS A 34 6.63 10.62 1.58
N GLY A 35 7.42 9.54 1.66
CA GLY A 35 7.14 8.27 1.00
C GLY A 35 7.39 8.24 -0.51
N GLU A 36 7.96 9.29 -1.10
CA GLU A 36 8.38 9.27 -2.51
C GLU A 36 9.63 8.41 -2.73
N GLU A 37 9.81 7.90 -3.96
CA GLU A 37 11.00 7.15 -4.34
C GLU A 37 12.26 8.02 -4.22
N VAL A 38 13.27 7.47 -3.53
CA VAL A 38 14.59 8.06 -3.40
C VAL A 38 15.67 7.11 -3.91
N TYR A 39 16.81 7.66 -4.31
CA TYR A 39 17.98 6.89 -4.72
C TYR A 39 19.21 7.31 -3.93
N VAL A 40 20.19 6.41 -3.81
CA VAL A 40 21.48 6.69 -3.17
C VAL A 40 22.33 7.52 -4.14
N ALA A 41 22.61 8.76 -3.77
CA ALA A 41 23.54 9.65 -4.45
C ALA A 41 24.93 9.58 -3.80
N ALA A 42 25.96 9.89 -4.60
CA ALA A 42 27.35 10.00 -4.15
C ALA A 42 27.92 8.77 -3.43
N ALA A 43 27.42 7.57 -3.74
CA ALA A 43 27.87 6.31 -3.16
C ALA A 43 29.39 6.07 -3.30
N TYR A 44 30.00 6.59 -4.37
CA TYR A 44 31.41 6.42 -4.69
C TYR A 44 32.21 7.74 -4.67
N SER A 45 31.64 8.81 -4.11
CA SER A 45 32.33 10.10 -4.06
C SER A 45 33.38 10.11 -2.96
N THR A 46 34.55 10.68 -3.25
CA THR A 46 35.62 10.93 -2.27
C THR A 46 35.48 12.30 -1.59
N SER A 47 34.64 13.19 -2.13
CA SER A 47 34.44 14.55 -1.64
C SER A 47 33.11 14.76 -0.90
N MET A 48 32.19 13.80 -1.00
CA MET A 48 30.85 13.93 -0.42
C MET A 48 30.35 12.58 0.08
N VAL A 49 29.84 12.57 1.32
CA VAL A 49 29.33 11.35 1.95
C VAL A 49 28.01 10.93 1.28
N PRO A 50 27.77 9.61 1.07
CA PRO A 50 26.54 9.09 0.49
C PRO A 50 25.28 9.63 1.16
N HIS A 51 24.26 9.92 0.35
CA HIS A 51 22.98 10.44 0.84
C HIS A 51 21.85 10.05 -0.12
N PHE A 52 20.62 10.01 0.36
CA PHE A 52 19.44 9.82 -0.47
C PHE A 52 18.98 11.14 -1.09
N ARG A 53 18.45 11.05 -2.31
CA ARG A 53 17.77 12.13 -3.06
C ARG A 53 16.49 11.64 -3.69
N HIS A 54 15.49 12.51 -3.79
CA HIS A 54 14.27 12.21 -4.54
C HIS A 54 14.56 12.02 -6.02
N ARG A 55 13.90 11.02 -6.61
CA ARG A 55 14.02 10.75 -8.04
C ARG A 55 13.26 11.74 -8.92
N SER A 56 12.17 12.29 -8.38
CA SER A 56 11.31 13.30 -8.99
C SER A 56 11.95 14.69 -9.06
N GLY A 57 13.12 14.90 -8.42
CA GLY A 57 13.72 16.23 -8.27
C GLY A 57 12.92 17.15 -7.33
N ASN A 58 11.96 16.60 -6.58
CA ASN A 58 11.24 17.30 -5.53
C ASN A 58 12.21 17.59 -4.37
N ASN A 59 12.94 18.71 -4.49
CA ASN A 59 13.88 19.21 -3.50
C ASN A 59 13.10 19.96 -2.40
N ASP A 60 12.13 19.28 -1.79
CA ASP A 60 11.45 19.80 -0.63
C ASP A 60 12.48 20.04 0.48
N VAL A 61 12.57 21.29 0.94
CA VAL A 61 13.55 21.74 1.92
C VAL A 61 13.42 20.96 3.24
N GLU A 62 12.19 20.55 3.61
CA GLU A 62 11.96 19.73 4.81
C GLU A 62 12.53 18.31 4.66
N CYS A 63 12.45 17.74 3.45
CA CYS A 63 13.02 16.44 3.17
C CYS A 63 14.55 16.50 3.04
N GLU A 64 15.10 17.53 2.41
CA GLU A 64 16.56 17.66 2.25
C GLU A 64 17.28 17.91 3.57
N ASN A 65 16.66 18.68 4.48
CA ASN A 65 17.16 18.91 5.85
C ASN A 65 16.99 17.71 6.78
N TYR A 66 16.34 16.62 6.33
CA TYR A 66 16.20 15.39 7.11
C TYR A 66 17.56 14.66 7.24
N LEU A 67 18.22 14.90 8.37
CA LEU A 67 19.52 14.31 8.75
C LEU A 67 19.39 12.93 9.44
N GLY A 68 18.19 12.35 9.52
CA GLY A 68 17.99 11.01 10.09
C GLY A 68 17.79 10.96 11.61
N GLN A 69 17.40 12.09 12.23
CA GLN A 69 16.79 12.05 13.57
C GLN A 69 15.36 11.56 13.44
N TYR A 70 15.16 10.32 13.90
CA TYR A 70 13.83 9.79 14.16
C TYR A 70 13.15 10.72 15.19
N GLY A 71 12.18 11.52 14.74
CA GLY A 71 11.42 12.44 15.61
C GLY A 71 11.61 13.95 15.40
N ALA A 72 12.58 14.43 14.61
CA ALA A 72 12.94 15.86 14.66
C ALA A 72 12.00 16.82 13.90
N LEU A 73 11.38 16.42 12.79
CA LEU A 73 10.30 17.19 12.16
C LEU A 73 9.18 16.26 11.71
N SER A 74 8.36 15.93 12.70
CA SER A 74 6.90 15.80 12.72
C SER A 74 6.60 15.05 14.01
N ILE A 75 5.94 15.74 14.94
CA ILE A 75 5.57 15.31 16.30
C ILE A 75 4.50 14.20 16.27
N GLU A 76 4.30 13.54 15.14
CA GLU A 76 3.31 12.50 15.02
C GLU A 76 3.92 11.25 14.39
N SER A 77 3.91 10.17 15.17
CA SER A 77 3.99 8.79 14.71
C SER A 77 3.02 8.46 13.55
N ARG A 78 2.10 9.39 13.23
CA ARG A 78 1.12 9.40 12.14
C ARG A 78 1.69 9.50 10.72
N SER A 79 2.95 9.89 10.52
CA SER A 79 3.54 10.06 9.16
C SER A 79 4.51 8.95 8.72
N ARG A 80 4.94 8.03 9.60
CA ARG A 80 6.23 7.32 9.42
C ARG A 80 6.24 5.80 9.22
N LYS A 81 5.12 5.11 9.00
CA LYS A 81 5.17 3.73 8.47
C LYS A 81 4.47 3.73 7.11
N SER A 82 5.19 3.31 6.07
CA SER A 82 4.86 3.48 4.67
C SER A 82 3.34 3.47 4.40
N ASN A 83 2.86 4.49 3.69
CA ASN A 83 1.48 4.48 3.19
C ASN A 83 1.15 3.19 2.42
N ARG A 84 2.18 2.47 1.93
CA ARG A 84 2.05 1.20 1.21
C ARG A 84 1.89 -0.04 2.11
N GLU A 85 2.40 -0.07 3.34
CA GLU A 85 2.32 -1.25 4.22
C GLU A 85 1.20 -1.19 5.25
N ARG A 86 0.67 0.00 5.53
CA ARG A 86 -0.49 0.15 6.43
C ARG A 86 -1.79 -0.34 5.83
N VAL A 87 -1.83 -0.45 4.50
CA VAL A 87 -3.00 -0.88 3.75
C VAL A 87 -2.65 -2.09 2.91
N GLU A 88 -3.07 -3.25 3.39
CA GLU A 88 -2.84 -4.54 2.75
C GLU A 88 -4.15 -5.04 2.14
N PHE A 89 -4.06 -5.81 1.06
CA PHE A 89 -5.24 -6.49 0.52
C PHE A 89 -5.04 -7.98 0.62
N TYR A 90 -6.10 -8.66 1.02
CA TYR A 90 -6.08 -10.09 1.25
C TYR A 90 -7.20 -10.78 0.51
N PHE A 91 -6.95 -12.03 0.15
CA PHE A 91 -7.96 -13.00 -0.22
C PHE A 91 -7.97 -14.12 0.83
N GLU A 92 -9.15 -14.49 1.30
CA GLU A 92 -9.33 -15.59 2.23
C GLU A 92 -10.08 -16.72 1.54
N LYS A 93 -9.47 -17.92 1.51
CA LYS A 93 -10.02 -19.06 0.75
C LYS A 93 -11.29 -19.64 1.38
N SER A 94 -11.34 -19.76 2.71
CA SER A 94 -12.44 -20.39 3.45
C SER A 94 -13.78 -19.76 3.09
N ASN A 95 -13.83 -18.42 3.08
CA ASN A 95 -15.04 -17.65 2.79
C ASN A 95 -15.08 -17.10 1.35
N LYS A 96 -14.00 -17.26 0.58
CA LYS A 96 -13.81 -16.68 -0.77
C LYS A 96 -14.01 -15.17 -0.81
N THR A 97 -13.56 -14.47 0.24
CA THR A 97 -13.75 -13.03 0.40
C THR A 97 -12.44 -12.27 0.19
N PHE A 98 -12.56 -11.05 -0.30
CA PHE A 98 -11.47 -10.08 -0.28
C PHE A 98 -11.60 -9.20 0.96
N SER A 99 -10.47 -8.81 1.53
CA SER A 99 -10.42 -7.94 2.71
C SER A 99 -9.32 -6.89 2.60
N LEU A 100 -9.59 -5.74 3.18
CA LEU A 100 -8.66 -4.65 3.39
C LEU A 100 -8.05 -4.82 4.79
N GLY A 101 -6.73 -4.97 4.89
CA GLY A 101 -6.00 -4.95 6.15
C GLY A 101 -5.54 -3.53 6.47
N LEU A 102 -5.97 -3.01 7.62
CA LEU A 102 -5.53 -1.72 8.16
C LEU A 102 -4.73 -1.92 9.43
N ARG A 103 -3.61 -1.22 9.54
CA ARG A 103 -2.75 -1.26 10.72
C ARG A 103 -2.51 0.14 11.27
N PHE A 104 -2.76 0.31 12.56
CA PHE A 104 -2.48 1.53 13.32
C PHE A 104 -1.59 1.18 14.52
N SER A 105 -0.70 2.07 14.93
CA SER A 105 0.01 1.91 16.20
C SER A 105 -0.92 2.22 17.39
N GLY A 106 -0.52 1.81 18.60
CA GLY A 106 -1.28 2.15 19.81
C GLY A 106 -1.46 3.66 20.01
N ASP A 107 -0.41 4.44 19.76
CA ASP A 107 -0.47 5.91 19.83
C ASP A 107 -1.47 6.51 18.84
N GLU A 108 -1.52 5.97 17.62
CA GLU A 108 -2.47 6.41 16.59
C GLU A 108 -3.90 6.11 17.03
N ILE A 109 -4.17 4.89 17.50
CA ILE A 109 -5.48 4.48 17.97
C ILE A 109 -5.95 5.39 19.10
N ASN A 110 -5.12 5.60 20.13
CA ASN A 110 -5.46 6.45 21.27
C ASN A 110 -5.76 7.89 20.84
N ALA A 111 -4.92 8.45 19.96
CA ALA A 111 -5.09 9.83 19.52
C ALA A 111 -6.32 10.00 18.59
N TYR A 112 -6.65 8.99 17.79
CA TYR A 112 -7.86 8.98 16.97
C TYR A 112 -9.14 8.78 17.81
N GLU A 113 -9.07 7.94 18.83
CA GLU A 113 -10.17 7.67 19.75
C GLU A 113 -10.59 8.93 20.52
N GLN A 114 -9.62 9.71 21.01
CA GLN A 114 -9.87 11.01 21.68
C GLN A 114 -10.64 12.01 20.80
N HIS A 115 -10.46 11.93 19.48
CA HIS A 115 -11.10 12.83 18.52
C HIS A 115 -12.32 12.20 17.85
N ASN A 116 -12.79 11.05 18.33
CA ASN A 116 -13.90 10.27 17.75
C ASN A 116 -13.72 10.04 16.23
N VAL A 117 -12.49 9.74 15.82
CA VAL A 117 -12.14 9.66 14.41
C VAL A 117 -12.66 8.35 13.82
N VAL A 118 -13.24 8.45 12.63
CA VAL A 118 -13.84 7.34 11.91
C VAL A 118 -13.03 7.07 10.65
N PHE A 119 -12.66 5.81 10.44
CA PHE A 119 -12.13 5.33 9.18
C PHE A 119 -13.26 5.23 8.15
N GLU A 120 -12.97 5.59 6.90
CA GLU A 120 -13.93 5.57 5.81
C GLU A 120 -13.36 4.91 4.56
N LEU A 121 -14.17 4.06 3.92
CA LEU A 121 -13.84 3.36 2.69
C LEU A 121 -14.85 3.68 1.58
N ARG A 122 -14.33 4.08 0.41
CA ARG A 122 -15.11 4.49 -0.76
C ARG A 122 -14.67 3.77 -2.03
N SER A 123 -15.60 3.58 -2.97
CA SER A 123 -15.31 3.09 -4.33
C SER A 123 -14.83 4.21 -5.27
N SER A 124 -15.14 5.46 -4.96
CA SER A 124 -14.75 6.65 -5.70
C SER A 124 -14.54 7.85 -4.75
N ALA A 125 -13.67 8.80 -5.11
CA ALA A 125 -13.43 9.99 -4.31
C ALA A 125 -14.67 10.87 -4.13
N ALA A 126 -15.60 10.84 -5.09
CA ALA A 126 -16.83 11.63 -5.08
C ALA A 126 -18.01 10.93 -4.37
N GLU A 127 -17.91 9.62 -4.13
CA GLU A 127 -18.99 8.86 -3.49
C GLU A 127 -18.95 8.93 -1.97
N GLN A 128 -20.10 8.69 -1.34
CA GLN A 128 -20.16 8.47 0.10
C GLN A 128 -19.41 7.19 0.48
N ALA A 129 -18.86 7.18 1.70
CA ALA A 129 -18.26 5.98 2.27
C ALA A 129 -19.32 4.87 2.34
N PHE A 130 -19.02 3.71 1.75
CA PHE A 130 -19.89 2.54 1.85
C PHE A 130 -19.57 1.70 3.10
N PHE A 131 -18.44 1.97 3.75
CA PHE A 131 -18.05 1.36 4.99
C PHE A 131 -17.37 2.41 5.88
N THR A 132 -17.72 2.39 7.16
CA THR A 132 -17.14 3.25 8.19
C THR A 132 -16.86 2.43 9.44
N LEU A 133 -15.79 2.77 10.15
CA LEU A 133 -15.42 2.09 11.40
C LEU A 133 -14.70 3.07 12.34
N PRO A 134 -15.18 3.27 13.58
CA PRO A 134 -14.46 4.09 14.57
C PRO A 134 -13.06 3.56 14.82
N ILE A 135 -12.05 4.43 14.79
CA ILE A 135 -10.66 4.07 15.08
C ILE A 135 -10.44 4.18 16.58
N ASN A 136 -10.56 3.05 17.28
CA ASN A 136 -10.45 2.93 18.73
C ASN A 136 -9.94 1.55 19.15
N ASN A 137 -9.62 1.39 20.44
CA ASN A 137 -9.07 0.15 20.98
C ASN A 137 -10.07 -1.03 20.98
N THR A 138 -11.37 -0.78 20.79
CA THR A 138 -12.38 -1.83 20.63
C THR A 138 -12.31 -2.48 19.25
N ASN A 139 -12.06 -1.67 18.21
CA ASN A 139 -12.10 -2.11 16.81
C ASN A 139 -10.72 -2.43 16.23
N PHE A 140 -9.65 -1.87 16.79
CA PHE A 140 -8.29 -2.01 16.27
C PHE A 140 -7.33 -2.45 17.36
N ALA A 141 -6.52 -3.47 17.04
CA ALA A 141 -5.40 -3.89 17.87
C ALA A 141 -4.11 -3.14 17.45
N PRO A 142 -3.31 -2.63 18.40
CA PRO A 142 -2.04 -1.95 18.10
C PRO A 142 -1.09 -2.80 17.26
N ASP A 143 -0.54 -2.19 16.21
CA ASP A 143 0.46 -2.76 15.29
C ASP A 143 0.06 -4.09 14.62
N ALA A 144 -1.24 -4.46 14.69
CA ALA A 144 -1.80 -5.63 14.05
C ALA A 144 -2.78 -5.24 12.93
N PRO A 145 -2.81 -5.96 11.79
CA PRO A 145 -3.76 -5.68 10.73
C PRO A 145 -5.19 -6.09 11.13
N THR A 146 -6.10 -5.13 11.16
CA THR A 146 -7.54 -5.35 11.26
C THR A 146 -8.11 -5.55 9.87
N LEU A 147 -8.84 -6.65 9.66
CA LEU A 147 -9.37 -7.02 8.34
C LEU A 147 -10.81 -6.54 8.18
N ILE A 148 -11.03 -5.73 7.15
CA ILE A 148 -12.33 -5.21 6.77
C ILE A 148 -12.77 -5.91 5.48
N PRO A 149 -13.86 -6.69 5.50
CA PRO A 149 -14.39 -7.35 4.31
C PRO A 149 -14.77 -6.34 3.22
N ILE A 150 -14.38 -6.64 1.98
CA ILE A 150 -14.71 -5.83 0.81
C ILE A 150 -15.98 -6.39 0.17
N ASN A 151 -17.12 -5.76 0.48
CA ASN A 151 -18.44 -6.20 0.00
C ASN A 151 -18.90 -5.50 -1.29
N LYS A 152 -18.22 -4.41 -1.67
CA LYS A 152 -18.48 -3.66 -2.90
C LYS A 152 -17.22 -3.63 -3.75
N PHE A 153 -17.26 -4.26 -4.93
CA PHE A 153 -16.11 -4.30 -5.84
C PHE A 153 -15.83 -2.93 -6.46
N SER A 154 -14.54 -2.58 -6.52
CA SER A 154 -14.01 -1.46 -7.29
C SER A 154 -12.58 -1.79 -7.75
N PHE A 155 -12.15 -1.19 -8.86
CA PHE A 155 -10.76 -1.28 -9.30
C PHE A 155 -9.80 -0.58 -8.34
N SER A 156 -10.26 0.49 -7.69
CA SER A 156 -9.50 1.23 -6.70
C SER A 156 -10.41 1.66 -5.57
N TYR A 157 -9.87 1.73 -4.36
CA TYR A 157 -10.57 2.23 -3.19
C TYR A 157 -9.96 3.55 -2.73
N PHE A 158 -10.79 4.39 -2.13
CA PHE A 158 -10.37 5.63 -1.52
C PHE A 158 -10.58 5.52 -0.01
N LEU A 159 -9.45 5.59 0.71
CA LEU A 159 -9.39 5.49 2.15
C LEU A 159 -9.19 6.87 2.74
N SER A 160 -9.91 7.19 3.81
CA SER A 160 -9.71 8.42 4.57
C SER A 160 -10.07 8.21 6.03
N ASN A 161 -9.85 9.25 6.82
CA ASN A 161 -10.42 9.37 8.15
C ASN A 161 -11.06 10.76 8.30
N THR A 162 -11.94 10.91 9.27
CA THR A 162 -12.66 12.16 9.53
C THR A 162 -11.79 13.28 10.10
N LEU A 163 -10.56 12.98 10.57
CA LEU A 163 -9.66 13.99 11.14
C LEU A 163 -9.04 14.88 10.05
N ASN A 164 -8.53 14.27 8.98
CA ASN A 164 -7.83 15.00 7.92
C ASN A 164 -8.59 15.06 6.59
N GLY A 165 -9.67 14.27 6.44
CA GLY A 165 -10.49 14.23 5.23
C GLY A 165 -9.76 13.82 3.95
N THR A 166 -8.48 13.42 4.04
CA THR A 166 -7.62 13.18 2.89
C THR A 166 -7.95 11.81 2.30
N LYS A 167 -8.52 11.82 1.09
CA LYS A 167 -8.93 10.62 0.37
C LYS A 167 -7.75 10.06 -0.42
N ARG A 168 -7.11 9.02 0.10
CA ARG A 168 -5.97 8.34 -0.53
C ARG A 168 -6.46 7.20 -1.41
N LYS A 169 -6.04 7.20 -2.67
CA LYS A 169 -6.38 6.14 -3.64
C LYS A 169 -5.45 4.94 -3.46
N TYR A 170 -6.05 3.75 -3.39
CA TYR A 170 -5.36 2.46 -3.40
C TYR A 170 -5.92 1.63 -4.55
N ASP A 171 -5.08 1.38 -5.55
CA ASP A 171 -5.45 0.46 -6.61
C ASP A 171 -5.58 -0.95 -6.04
N PHE A 172 -6.60 -1.69 -6.45
CA PHE A 172 -6.84 -3.06 -6.02
C PHE A 172 -6.73 -4.00 -7.21
N PHE A 173 -7.51 -3.73 -8.26
CA PHE A 173 -7.41 -4.41 -9.54
C PHE A 173 -6.93 -3.45 -10.62
N LYS A 174 -6.13 -3.97 -11.56
CA LYS A 174 -5.80 -3.27 -12.80
C LYS A 174 -6.94 -3.44 -13.79
N SER A 175 -7.16 -2.44 -14.63
CA SER A 175 -8.09 -2.55 -15.76
C SER A 175 -7.54 -3.54 -16.81
N GLY A 176 -8.45 -4.13 -17.59
CA GLY A 176 -8.13 -5.14 -18.60
C GLY A 176 -7.95 -6.55 -18.04
N ASN A 177 -7.38 -7.44 -18.85
CA ASN A 177 -7.14 -8.85 -18.50
C ASN A 177 -5.79 -9.04 -17.75
N THR A 178 -5.37 -8.05 -16.96
CA THR A 178 -4.08 -8.13 -16.25
C THR A 178 -4.25 -8.99 -15.00
N PRO A 179 -3.45 -10.06 -14.83
CA PRO A 179 -3.52 -10.89 -13.63
C PRO A 179 -3.02 -10.11 -12.40
N ILE A 180 -3.72 -10.33 -11.29
CA ILE A 180 -3.39 -9.82 -9.96
C ILE A 180 -2.96 -11.01 -9.10
N PHE A 181 -1.76 -10.89 -8.52
CA PHE A 181 -1.14 -11.97 -7.77
C PHE A 181 -1.27 -11.71 -6.27
N PHE A 182 -1.68 -12.73 -5.53
CA PHE A 182 -1.70 -12.75 -4.08
C PHE A 182 -0.76 -13.85 -3.61
N LYS A 183 0.25 -13.51 -2.83
CA LYS A 183 1.18 -14.47 -2.22
C LYS A 183 0.47 -15.21 -1.09
N LEU A 184 0.48 -16.55 -1.12
CA LEU A 184 -0.10 -17.34 -0.03
C LEU A 184 0.68 -17.10 1.27
N GLN A 185 -0.06 -17.08 2.37
CA GLN A 185 0.45 -17.01 3.73
C GLN A 185 0.08 -18.32 4.44
N GLY A 186 1.09 -19.00 4.98
CA GLY A 186 0.93 -20.31 5.61
C GLY A 186 0.92 -21.48 4.62
N ASN A 187 0.89 -22.69 5.17
CA ASN A 187 0.94 -23.96 4.42
C ASN A 187 -0.38 -24.74 4.48
N ASP A 188 -1.45 -24.14 4.99
CA ASP A 188 -2.72 -24.82 5.24
C ASP A 188 -3.64 -24.81 4.00
N SER A 189 -4.59 -25.76 3.95
CA SER A 189 -5.58 -25.84 2.89
C SER A 189 -6.52 -24.63 2.85
N ASP A 190 -6.79 -24.03 4.02
CA ASP A 190 -7.57 -22.80 4.19
C ASP A 190 -6.64 -21.58 4.28
N TYR A 191 -5.98 -21.30 3.17
CA TYR A 191 -4.99 -20.24 3.09
C TYR A 191 -5.60 -18.83 3.06
N LYS A 192 -4.80 -17.89 3.53
CA LYS A 192 -4.94 -16.46 3.28
C LYS A 192 -3.85 -16.04 2.31
N ALA A 193 -4.16 -15.16 1.35
CA ALA A 193 -3.19 -14.69 0.38
C ALA A 193 -3.13 -13.16 0.38
N LYS A 194 -1.93 -12.58 0.44
CA LYS A 194 -1.69 -11.12 0.46
C LYS A 194 -1.35 -10.61 -0.93
N LEU A 195 -1.97 -9.51 -1.36
CA LEU A 195 -1.71 -8.87 -2.65
C LEU A 195 -0.22 -8.52 -2.82
N VAL A 196 0.34 -8.93 -3.95
CA VAL A 196 1.69 -8.57 -4.39
C VAL A 196 1.62 -7.21 -5.10
N ARG A 197 2.39 -6.24 -4.59
CA ARG A 197 2.48 -4.89 -5.16
C ARG A 197 3.65 -4.71 -6.13
N GLY A 198 4.69 -5.52 -5.99
CA GLY A 198 5.89 -5.48 -6.82
C GLY A 198 5.69 -6.13 -8.18
N ALA A 199 6.61 -5.83 -9.11
CA ALA A 199 6.66 -6.46 -10.43
C ALA A 199 7.36 -7.83 -10.43
N VAL A 200 8.01 -8.20 -9.32
CA VAL A 200 8.80 -9.42 -9.18
C VAL A 200 7.98 -10.51 -8.50
N LEU A 201 7.98 -11.71 -9.09
CA LEU A 201 7.42 -12.92 -8.51
C LEU A 201 8.54 -13.94 -8.30
N TYR A 202 8.46 -14.71 -7.22
CA TYR A 202 9.45 -15.73 -6.88
C TYR A 202 8.92 -17.11 -7.30
N THR A 203 9.71 -17.86 -8.06
CA THR A 203 9.27 -19.14 -8.66
C THR A 203 9.03 -20.25 -7.63
N ASN A 204 9.62 -20.15 -6.46
CA ASN A 204 9.47 -21.11 -5.35
C ASN A 204 8.37 -20.71 -4.35
N VAL A 205 7.52 -19.74 -4.70
CA VAL A 205 6.45 -19.24 -3.82
C VAL A 205 5.09 -19.53 -4.45
N PRO A 206 4.13 -20.07 -3.70
CA PRO A 206 2.78 -20.26 -4.19
C PRO A 206 1.99 -18.94 -4.21
N TYR A 207 1.22 -18.75 -5.30
CA TYR A 207 0.38 -17.57 -5.50
C TYR A 207 -1.05 -17.95 -5.86
N PHE A 208 -1.99 -17.16 -5.36
CA PHE A 208 -3.37 -17.11 -5.83
C PHE A 208 -3.49 -16.01 -6.87
N VAL A 209 -3.97 -16.35 -8.06
CA VAL A 209 -4.04 -15.42 -9.19
C VAL A 209 -5.49 -15.11 -9.53
N VAL A 210 -5.80 -13.83 -9.66
CA VAL A 210 -7.14 -13.35 -10.03
C VAL A 210 -7.02 -12.51 -11.29
N PHE A 211 -7.85 -12.80 -12.28
CA PHE A 211 -7.97 -11.98 -13.48
C PHE A 211 -9.45 -11.77 -13.78
N ARG A 212 -9.80 -10.58 -14.23
CA ARG A 212 -11.15 -10.29 -14.67
C ARG A 212 -11.32 -10.79 -16.10
N ILE A 213 -12.37 -11.58 -16.34
CA ILE A 213 -12.78 -11.95 -17.70
C ILE A 213 -13.92 -11.02 -18.10
N ASN A 214 -13.72 -10.22 -19.16
CA ASN A 214 -14.85 -9.56 -19.83
C ASN A 214 -15.53 -10.59 -20.73
N ILE A 215 -16.64 -11.18 -20.26
CA ILE A 215 -17.46 -12.03 -21.12
C ILE A 215 -18.33 -11.12 -21.98
N GLN A 216 -17.93 -10.95 -23.24
CA GLN A 216 -18.71 -10.23 -24.23
C GLN A 216 -19.68 -11.22 -24.88
N TYR A 217 -20.95 -11.22 -24.45
CA TYR A 217 -21.98 -12.02 -25.09
C TYR A 217 -22.19 -11.54 -26.54
N ARG A 218 -21.73 -12.32 -27.51
CA ARG A 218 -22.08 -12.12 -28.92
C ARG A 218 -23.55 -12.56 -29.10
N LYS A 219 -24.50 -11.63 -29.07
CA LYS A 219 -25.86 -11.90 -29.57
C LYS A 219 -25.73 -12.25 -31.06
N LYS A 220 -25.88 -13.53 -31.42
CA LYS A 220 -26.17 -13.91 -32.80
C LYS A 220 -27.62 -13.52 -33.08
N SER A 221 -27.83 -12.49 -33.88
CA SER A 221 -29.14 -12.14 -34.42
C SER A 221 -29.61 -13.30 -35.32
N ALA A 222 -30.65 -14.02 -34.91
CA ALA A 222 -31.34 -14.95 -35.78
C ALA A 222 -32.22 -14.13 -36.74
N SER A 223 -31.84 -14.09 -38.02
CA SER A 223 -32.73 -13.64 -39.09
C SER A 223 -33.73 -14.75 -39.37
N LEU A 224 -34.99 -14.54 -38.98
CA LEU A 224 -36.13 -15.34 -39.43
C LEU A 224 -36.46 -14.89 -40.86
N MET A 225 -36.01 -15.67 -41.83
CA MET A 225 -36.44 -15.56 -43.23
C MET A 225 -37.78 -16.28 -43.36
N LYS A 226 -38.88 -15.52 -43.41
CA LYS A 226 -40.19 -16.03 -43.85
C LYS A 226 -40.12 -16.20 -45.37
N TYR A 227 -40.32 -17.42 -45.85
CA TYR A 227 -40.80 -17.63 -47.21
C TYR A 227 -42.33 -17.80 -47.14
N MET A 228 -43.00 -17.12 -48.07
CA MET A 228 -44.44 -17.17 -48.32
C MET A 228 -44.90 -18.56 -48.74
#